data_AF-A0A9D1VQ99-F1
#
_entry.id   AF-A0A9D1VQ99-F1
#
_cell.length_a   1.000
_cell.length_b   1.000
_cell.length_c   1.000
_cell.angle_alpha   90.00
_cell.angle_beta   90.00
_cell.angle_gamma   90.00
#
_symmetry.space_group_name_H-M   'P 1'
#
loop_
_entity.id
_entity.type
_entity.pdbx_description
1 polymer ?
#
loop_
_entity_poly.entity_id
_entity_poly.type
_entity_poly.pdbx_seq_one_letter_code
_entity_poly.pdbx_strand_id
1 'polypeptide(L)'
;DNYLKPETVAMFKKAGVMTSTELAARNEVKWELFTKKIQIEARVLGDLAINHIIPVATRYQSVLIDNVFKIKSLFPAEKSEIIANQDMEEIEKIASHMLIIKEEVAAMVDARKVANKIEDEREKAIAYHDNVAPYMEKIRYHIDKLELMVDNEMWPLPKYRELLFIR
;
A
#
# COMPACT_ATOMS: atom_id res chain seq x y z
N ASP A 1 22.31 -12.12 -0.79
CA ASP A 1 23.09 -12.80 -1.86
C ASP A 1 24.57 -12.42 -1.91
N ASN A 2 24.94 -11.14 -2.00
CA ASN A 2 26.37 -10.75 -2.09
C ASN A 2 27.26 -11.24 -0.92
N TYR A 3 26.68 -11.56 0.25
CA TYR A 3 27.41 -12.13 1.39
C TYR A 3 27.97 -13.53 1.13
N LEU A 4 27.39 -14.29 0.20
CA LEU A 4 27.80 -15.66 -0.13
C LEU A 4 28.76 -15.74 -1.31
N LYS A 5 29.12 -14.60 -1.92
CA LYS A 5 30.10 -14.58 -3.01
C LYS A 5 31.47 -15.07 -2.49
N PRO A 6 32.21 -15.87 -3.27
CA PRO A 6 33.51 -16.42 -2.85
C PRO A 6 34.49 -15.34 -2.36
N GLU A 7 34.52 -14.18 -3.04
CA GLU A 7 35.35 -13.03 -2.68
C GLU A 7 34.99 -12.45 -1.30
N THR A 8 33.69 -12.28 -1.03
CA THR A 8 33.18 -11.79 0.25
C THR A 8 33.50 -12.77 1.37
N VAL A 9 33.24 -14.06 1.16
CA VAL A 9 33.53 -15.11 2.15
C VAL A 9 35.04 -15.17 2.46
N ALA A 10 35.89 -15.09 1.43
CA ALA A 10 37.34 -15.07 1.59
C ALA A 10 37.82 -13.84 2.37
N MET A 11 37.24 -12.67 2.10
CA MET A 11 37.55 -11.42 2.79
C MET A 11 37.22 -11.50 4.29
N PHE A 12 36.01 -11.94 4.64
CA PHE A 12 35.59 -12.09 6.05
C PHE A 12 36.40 -13.16 6.80
N LYS A 13 36.71 -14.28 6.13
CA LYS A 13 37.54 -15.34 6.72
C LYS A 13 38.98 -14.87 6.95
N LYS A 14 39.58 -14.16 5.99
CA LYS A 14 40.93 -13.60 6.11
C LYS A 14 41.02 -12.54 7.21
N ALA A 15 39.97 -11.75 7.40
CA ALA A 15 39.90 -10.74 8.44
C ALA A 15 39.65 -11.33 9.85
N GLY A 16 39.37 -12.64 9.97
CA GLY A 16 39.06 -13.28 11.25
C GLY A 16 37.73 -12.82 11.87
N VAL A 17 36.84 -12.21 11.05
CA VAL A 17 35.58 -11.62 11.53
C VAL A 17 34.47 -12.65 11.59
N MET A 18 34.32 -13.45 10.52
CA MET A 18 33.30 -14.50 10.43
C MET A 18 33.81 -15.68 9.59
N THR A 19 33.36 -16.87 9.95
CA THR A 19 33.50 -18.11 9.19
C THR A 19 32.45 -18.21 8.08
N SER A 20 32.65 -19.13 7.13
CA SER A 20 31.69 -19.37 6.05
C SER A 20 30.32 -19.85 6.54
N THR A 21 30.30 -20.65 7.62
CA THR A 21 29.07 -21.14 8.25
C THR A 21 28.31 -20.02 8.95
N GLU A 22 29.01 -19.13 9.67
CA GLU A 22 28.40 -17.97 10.31
C GLU A 22 27.83 -16.97 9.28
N LEU A 23 28.54 -16.77 8.17
CA LEU A 23 28.07 -15.94 7.07
C LEU A 23 26.80 -16.51 6.42
N ALA A 24 26.75 -17.83 6.21
CA ALA A 24 25.57 -18.49 5.68
C ALA A 24 24.36 -18.32 6.61
N ALA A 25 24.52 -18.67 7.89
CA ALA A 25 23.46 -18.52 8.89
C ALA A 25 22.99 -17.07 9.02
N ARG A 26 23.91 -16.10 9.02
CA ARG A 26 23.55 -14.67 9.08
C ARG A 26 22.78 -14.21 7.85
N ASN A 27 23.12 -14.72 6.67
CA ASN A 27 22.44 -14.34 5.44
C ASN A 27 21.04 -14.99 5.37
N GLU A 28 20.88 -16.20 5.90
CA GLU A 28 19.58 -16.85 6.08
C GLU A 28 18.64 -16.06 7.00
N VAL A 29 19.14 -15.67 8.19
CA VAL A 29 18.38 -14.80 9.13
C VAL A 29 17.99 -13.48 8.48
N LYS A 30 18.83 -12.92 7.60
CA LYS A 30 18.49 -11.69 6.87
C LYS A 30 17.34 -11.88 5.89
N TRP A 31 17.30 -12.99 5.16
CA TRP A 31 16.18 -13.31 4.27
C TRP A 31 14.88 -13.48 5.07
N GLU A 32 14.93 -14.21 6.19
CA GLU A 32 13.79 -14.38 7.08
C GLU A 32 13.27 -13.04 7.63
N LEU A 33 14.18 -12.18 8.11
CA LEU A 33 13.83 -10.84 8.61
C LEU A 33 13.20 -9.98 7.52
N PHE A 34 13.74 -9.99 6.30
CA PHE A 34 13.19 -9.27 5.17
C PHE A 34 11.76 -9.74 4.87
N THR A 35 11.57 -11.04 4.72
CA THR A 35 10.27 -11.66 4.47
C THR A 35 9.24 -11.26 5.53
N LYS A 36 9.58 -11.40 6.82
CA LYS A 36 8.68 -11.04 7.92
C LYS A 36 8.33 -9.56 7.92
N LYS A 37 9.31 -8.69 7.65
CA LYS A 37 9.08 -7.24 7.59
C LYS A 37 8.05 -6.90 6.51
N ILE A 38 8.27 -7.34 5.27
CA ILE A 38 7.33 -7.09 4.16
C ILE A 38 5.96 -7.72 4.45
N GLN A 39 5.93 -8.91 5.05
CA GLN A 39 4.67 -9.56 5.43
C GLN A 39 3.85 -8.74 6.44
N ILE A 40 4.49 -8.17 7.46
CA ILE A 40 3.83 -7.32 8.46
C ILE A 40 3.35 -6.04 7.79
N GLU A 41 4.21 -5.36 7.02
CA GLU A 41 3.87 -4.12 6.32
C GLU A 41 2.68 -4.31 5.37
N ALA A 42 2.69 -5.37 4.55
CA ALA A 42 1.58 -5.72 3.67
C ALA A 42 0.29 -6.02 4.45
N ARG A 43 0.37 -6.64 5.63
CA ARG A 43 -0.80 -6.91 6.47
C ARG A 43 -1.40 -5.63 7.03
N VAL A 44 -0.54 -4.77 7.59
CA VAL A 44 -0.97 -3.50 8.17
C VAL A 44 -1.54 -2.59 7.09
N LEU A 45 -0.89 -2.49 5.94
CA LEU A 45 -1.39 -1.69 4.82
C LEU A 45 -2.77 -2.15 4.35
N GLY A 46 -2.95 -3.46 4.14
CA GLY A 46 -4.24 -4.01 3.74
C GLY A 46 -5.34 -3.75 4.76
N ASP A 47 -5.03 -3.92 6.05
CA ASP A 47 -5.97 -3.67 7.14
C ASP A 47 -6.37 -2.19 7.23
N LEU A 48 -5.39 -1.28 7.17
CA LEU A 48 -5.62 0.17 7.17
C LEU A 48 -6.43 0.61 5.95
N ALA A 49 -6.11 0.09 4.76
CA ALA A 49 -6.83 0.40 3.54
C ALA A 49 -8.32 0.06 3.67
N ILE A 50 -8.64 -1.18 4.08
CA ILE A 50 -10.01 -1.67 4.11
C ILE A 50 -10.82 -1.11 5.28
N ASN A 51 -10.22 -0.99 6.47
CA ASN A 51 -10.95 -0.64 7.69
C ASN A 51 -10.95 0.85 8.01
N HIS A 52 -9.95 1.60 7.57
CA HIS A 52 -9.82 3.02 7.91
C HIS A 52 -10.04 3.93 6.70
N ILE A 53 -9.37 3.66 5.57
CA ILE A 53 -9.37 4.57 4.41
C ILE A 53 -10.65 4.42 3.58
N ILE A 54 -10.99 3.20 3.14
CA ILE A 54 -12.16 2.96 2.29
C ILE A 54 -13.47 3.46 2.92
N PRO A 55 -13.75 3.23 4.23
CA PRO A 55 -14.99 3.70 4.84
C PRO A 55 -15.07 5.23 4.87
N VAL A 56 -13.96 5.93 5.12
CA VAL A 56 -13.92 7.39 5.08
C VAL A 56 -14.19 7.90 3.68
N ALA A 57 -13.51 7.36 2.66
CA ALA A 57 -13.71 7.75 1.27
C ALA A 57 -15.16 7.49 0.82
N THR A 58 -15.78 6.40 1.27
CA THR A 58 -17.19 6.07 0.98
C THR A 58 -18.15 7.08 1.64
N ARG A 59 -17.87 7.51 2.87
CA ARG A 59 -18.65 8.56 3.54
C ARG A 59 -18.56 9.88 2.81
N TYR A 60 -17.35 10.29 2.43
CA TYR A 60 -17.14 11.53 1.69
C TYR A 60 -17.82 11.49 0.31
N GLN A 61 -17.70 10.37 -0.41
CA GLN A 61 -18.41 10.16 -1.67
C GLN A 61 -19.93 10.29 -1.52
N SER A 62 -20.51 9.78 -0.42
CA SER A 62 -21.94 9.94 -0.14
C SER A 62 -22.34 11.41 0.02
N VAL A 63 -21.49 12.23 0.64
CA VAL A 63 -21.71 13.68 0.79
C VAL A 63 -21.72 14.38 -0.58
N LEU A 64 -20.76 14.05 -1.45
CA LEU A 64 -20.71 14.59 -2.81
C LEU A 64 -21.96 14.20 -3.62
N ILE A 65 -22.39 12.94 -3.54
CA ILE A 65 -23.58 12.45 -4.24
C ILE A 65 -24.84 13.19 -3.78
N ASP A 66 -25.00 13.42 -2.48
CA ASP A 66 -26.13 14.17 -1.93
C ASP A 66 -26.13 15.63 -2.40
N ASN A 67 -24.95 16.27 -2.48
CA ASN A 67 -24.81 17.61 -3.05
C ASN A 67 -25.24 17.66 -4.52
N VAL A 68 -24.77 16.71 -5.34
CA VAL A 68 -25.18 16.61 -6.75
C VAL A 68 -26.70 16.41 -6.88
N PHE A 69 -27.28 15.54 -6.05
CA PHE A 69 -28.72 15.29 -6.06
C PHE A 69 -29.52 16.57 -5.73
N LYS A 70 -29.07 17.34 -4.73
CA LYS A 70 -29.67 18.62 -4.36
C LYS A 70 -29.54 19.66 -5.49
N ILE A 71 -28.39 19.77 -6.14
CA ILE A 71 -28.17 20.69 -7.27
C ILE A 71 -29.12 20.34 -8.43
N LYS A 72 -29.23 19.06 -8.78
CA LYS A 72 -30.14 18.60 -9.84
C LYS A 72 -31.62 18.84 -9.52
N SER A 73 -31.99 18.86 -8.24
CA SER A 73 -33.36 19.11 -7.80
C SER A 73 -33.73 20.60 -7.78
N LEU A 74 -32.75 21.49 -7.59
CA LEU A 74 -32.97 22.93 -7.44
C LEU A 74 -32.92 23.71 -8.77
N PHE A 75 -32.15 23.23 -9.74
CA PHE A 75 -31.92 23.94 -11.00
C PHE A 75 -32.46 23.18 -12.22
N PRO A 76 -32.86 23.90 -13.30
CA PRO A 76 -33.19 23.27 -14.59
C PRO A 76 -32.04 22.41 -15.11
N ALA A 77 -32.37 21.33 -15.85
CA ALA A 77 -31.43 20.30 -16.29
C ALA A 77 -30.15 20.85 -16.96
N GLU A 78 -30.28 21.79 -17.90
CA GLU A 78 -29.12 22.39 -18.58
C GLU A 78 -28.15 23.09 -17.64
N LYS A 79 -28.64 23.77 -16.59
CA LYS A 79 -27.79 24.45 -15.62
C LYS A 79 -27.24 23.49 -14.58
N SER A 80 -28.04 22.53 -14.13
CA SER A 80 -27.58 21.57 -13.12
C SER A 80 -26.52 20.62 -13.65
N GLU A 81 -26.56 20.23 -14.93
CA GLU A 81 -25.49 19.45 -15.55
C GLU A 81 -24.16 20.19 -15.57
N ILE A 82 -24.16 21.48 -15.93
CA ILE A 82 -22.94 22.30 -15.95
C ILE A 82 -22.36 22.45 -14.54
N ILE A 83 -23.22 22.70 -13.54
CA ILE A 83 -22.78 22.93 -12.15
C ILE A 83 -22.27 21.62 -11.51
N ALA A 84 -22.98 20.50 -11.72
CA ALA A 84 -22.66 19.23 -11.08
C ALA A 84 -21.58 18.41 -11.80
N ASN A 85 -21.10 18.84 -12.97
CA ASN A 85 -20.17 18.06 -13.78
C ASN A 85 -18.86 17.74 -13.03
N GLN A 86 -18.29 18.74 -12.34
CA GLN A 86 -17.04 18.56 -11.59
C GLN A 86 -17.21 17.57 -10.43
N ASP A 87 -18.27 17.72 -9.63
CA ASP A 87 -18.57 16.82 -8.52
C ASP A 87 -18.80 15.38 -9.01
N MET A 88 -19.47 15.20 -10.15
CA MET A 88 -19.66 13.88 -10.77
C MET A 88 -18.34 13.24 -11.19
N GLU A 89 -17.43 14.01 -11.80
CA GLU A 89 -16.11 13.52 -12.20
C GLU A 89 -15.27 13.11 -10.97
N GLU A 90 -15.35 13.88 -9.88
CA GLU A 90 -14.69 13.53 -8.62
C GLU A 90 -15.26 12.26 -7.99
N ILE A 91 -16.59 12.11 -7.97
CA ILE A 91 -17.26 10.90 -7.48
C ILE A 91 -16.78 9.66 -8.25
N GLU A 92 -16.69 9.75 -9.58
CA GLU A 92 -16.21 8.65 -10.42
C GLU A 92 -14.74 8.30 -10.15
N LYS A 93 -13.87 9.30 -9.99
CA LYS A 93 -12.45 9.10 -9.65
C LYS A 93 -12.30 8.44 -8.27
N ILE A 94 -13.04 8.90 -7.28
CA ILE A 94 -13.05 8.31 -5.93
C ILE A 94 -13.51 6.85 -6.00
N ALA A 95 -14.58 6.56 -6.74
CA ALA A 95 -15.08 5.19 -6.93
C ALA A 95 -14.01 4.28 -7.57
N SER A 96 -13.36 4.76 -8.63
CA SER A 96 -12.30 4.04 -9.34
C SER A 96 -11.13 3.72 -8.41
N HIS A 97 -10.63 4.70 -7.67
CA HIS A 97 -9.52 4.48 -6.73
C HIS A 97 -9.90 3.51 -5.61
N MET A 98 -11.09 3.62 -5.03
CA MET A 98 -11.56 2.69 -4.01
C MET A 98 -11.68 1.25 -4.54
N LEU A 99 -12.13 1.07 -5.79
CA LEU A 99 -12.22 -0.24 -6.42
C LEU A 99 -10.84 -0.86 -6.58
N ILE A 100 -9.89 -0.12 -7.19
CA ILE A 100 -8.54 -0.61 -7.43
C ILE A 100 -7.84 -0.97 -6.11
N ILE A 101 -8.01 -0.16 -5.05
CA ILE A 101 -7.46 -0.48 -3.72
C ILE A 101 -8.00 -1.82 -3.23
N LYS A 102 -9.31 -2.07 -3.32
CA LYS A 102 -9.92 -3.33 -2.86
C LYS A 102 -9.39 -4.54 -3.65
N GLU A 103 -9.29 -4.40 -4.96
CA GLU A 103 -8.79 -5.45 -5.85
C GLU A 103 -7.32 -5.76 -5.62
N GLU A 104 -6.46 -4.73 -5.54
CA GLU A 104 -5.03 -4.89 -5.31
C GLU A 104 -4.74 -5.40 -3.90
N VAL A 105 -5.53 -5.02 -2.88
CA VAL A 105 -5.44 -5.62 -1.53
C VAL A 105 -5.79 -7.10 -1.56
N ALA A 106 -6.87 -7.49 -2.26
CA ALA A 106 -7.24 -8.91 -2.39
C ALA A 106 -6.15 -9.71 -3.12
N ALA A 107 -5.63 -9.19 -4.23
CA ALA A 107 -4.54 -9.80 -4.99
C ALA A 107 -3.25 -9.92 -4.16
N MET A 108 -2.89 -8.90 -3.39
CA MET A 108 -1.74 -8.93 -2.47
C MET A 108 -1.90 -10.01 -1.40
N VAL A 109 -3.11 -10.17 -0.84
CA VAL A 109 -3.40 -11.21 0.15
C VAL A 109 -3.22 -12.60 -0.47
N ASP A 110 -3.66 -12.82 -1.70
CA ASP A 110 -3.48 -14.09 -2.39
C ASP A 110 -2.02 -14.36 -2.78
N ALA A 111 -1.30 -13.36 -3.28
CA ALA A 111 0.13 -13.45 -3.55
C ALA A 111 0.92 -13.84 -2.28
N ARG A 112 0.57 -13.27 -1.13
CA ARG A 112 1.13 -13.67 0.16
C ARG A 112 0.82 -15.11 0.53
N LYS A 113 -0.42 -15.59 0.30
CA LYS A 113 -0.78 -17.00 0.58
C LYS A 113 0.09 -17.94 -0.24
N VAL A 114 0.40 -17.60 -1.49
CA VAL A 114 1.31 -18.38 -2.34
C VAL A 114 2.74 -18.32 -1.82
N ALA A 115 3.26 -17.11 -1.56
CA ALA A 115 4.64 -16.94 -1.09
C ALA A 115 4.91 -17.64 0.25
N ASN A 116 3.93 -17.68 1.16
CA ASN A 116 4.06 -18.36 2.46
C ASN A 116 4.18 -19.89 2.38
N LYS A 117 3.88 -20.51 1.23
CA LYS A 117 4.02 -21.95 1.03
C LYS A 117 5.43 -22.36 0.62
N ILE A 118 6.29 -21.40 0.28
CA ILE A 118 7.68 -21.65 -0.11
C ILE A 118 8.46 -22.04 1.15
N GLU A 119 9.18 -23.15 1.12
CA GLU A 119 9.96 -23.62 2.28
C GLU A 119 11.33 -22.92 2.37
N ASP A 120 12.01 -22.74 1.23
CA ASP A 120 13.32 -22.08 1.17
C ASP A 120 13.20 -20.56 1.47
N GLU A 121 13.97 -20.08 2.45
CA GLU A 121 13.90 -18.69 2.90
C GLU A 121 14.39 -17.69 1.84
N ARG A 122 15.34 -18.08 0.98
CA ARG A 122 15.82 -17.20 -0.08
C ARG A 122 14.76 -17.05 -1.17
N GLU A 123 14.20 -18.15 -1.64
CA GLU A 123 13.12 -18.14 -2.64
C GLU A 123 11.89 -17.43 -2.10
N LYS A 124 11.56 -17.62 -0.83
CA LYS A 124 10.48 -16.88 -0.16
C LYS A 124 10.75 -15.39 -0.13
N ALA A 125 11.96 -14.96 0.22
CA ALA A 125 12.33 -13.55 0.22
C ALA A 125 12.22 -12.93 -1.19
N ILE A 126 12.65 -13.65 -2.23
CA ILE A 126 12.50 -13.23 -3.63
C ILE A 126 11.02 -13.15 -4.00
N ALA A 127 10.21 -14.14 -3.66
CA ALA A 127 8.78 -14.13 -3.95
C ALA A 127 8.06 -12.96 -3.26
N TYR A 128 8.45 -12.60 -2.03
CA TYR A 128 7.92 -11.42 -1.36
C TYR A 128 8.35 -10.11 -2.03
N HIS A 129 9.62 -10.01 -2.46
CA HIS A 129 10.12 -8.85 -3.17
C HIS A 129 9.44 -8.66 -4.54
N ASP A 130 9.34 -9.73 -5.33
CA ASP A 130 8.89 -9.65 -6.73
C ASP A 130 7.37 -9.70 -6.86
N ASN A 131 6.67 -10.41 -5.96
CA ASN A 131 5.24 -10.68 -6.09
C ASN A 131 4.39 -10.10 -4.96
N VAL A 132 4.94 -9.56 -3.87
CA VAL A 132 4.12 -8.95 -2.79
C VAL A 132 4.38 -7.46 -2.68
N ALA A 133 5.65 -7.04 -2.63
CA ALA A 133 6.01 -5.63 -2.49
C ALA A 133 5.43 -4.72 -3.60
N PRO A 134 5.32 -5.12 -4.89
CA PRO A 134 4.76 -4.23 -5.91
C PRO A 134 3.30 -3.84 -5.68
N TYR A 135 2.51 -4.71 -5.06
CA TYR A 135 1.12 -4.40 -4.70
C TYR A 135 1.05 -3.28 -3.67
N MET A 136 1.98 -3.24 -2.72
CA MET A 136 2.00 -2.21 -1.68
C MET A 136 2.17 -0.81 -2.28
N GLU A 137 3.05 -0.66 -3.27
CA GLU A 137 3.27 0.62 -3.95
C GLU A 137 2.04 1.07 -4.75
N LYS A 138 1.38 0.13 -5.45
CA LYS A 138 0.12 0.45 -6.17
C LYS A 138 -1.00 0.88 -5.22
N ILE A 139 -1.20 0.12 -4.14
CA ILE A 139 -2.21 0.43 -3.12
C ILE A 139 -1.94 1.82 -2.55
N ARG A 140 -0.69 2.09 -2.18
CA ARG A 140 -0.26 3.39 -1.66
C ARG A 140 -0.52 4.52 -2.63
N TYR A 141 -0.17 4.36 -3.91
CA TYR A 141 -0.44 5.36 -4.94
C TYR A 141 -1.92 5.77 -4.96
N HIS A 142 -2.84 4.81 -4.92
CA HIS A 142 -4.28 5.11 -4.93
C HIS A 142 -4.77 5.72 -3.61
N ILE A 143 -4.21 5.32 -2.47
CA ILE A 143 -4.50 5.94 -1.17
C ILE A 143 -4.05 7.41 -1.17
N ASP A 144 -2.84 7.69 -1.65
CA ASP A 144 -2.30 9.05 -1.72
C ASP A 144 -3.14 9.93 -2.67
N LYS A 145 -3.70 9.36 -3.75
CA LYS A 145 -4.65 10.08 -4.60
C LYS A 145 -5.98 10.37 -3.89
N LEU A 146 -6.50 9.41 -3.12
CA LEU A 146 -7.69 9.63 -2.30
C LEU A 146 -7.45 10.69 -1.21
N GLU A 147 -6.27 10.75 -0.60
CA GLU A 147 -5.91 11.76 0.41
C GLU A 147 -6.02 13.20 -0.11
N LEU A 148 -5.76 13.41 -1.41
CA LEU A 148 -5.86 14.71 -2.07
C LEU A 148 -7.30 15.08 -2.44
N MET A 149 -8.18 14.10 -2.62
CA MET A 149 -9.57 14.30 -3.04
C MET A 149 -10.52 14.38 -1.84
N VAL A 150 -10.23 13.66 -0.77
CA VAL A 150 -11.08 13.62 0.43
C VAL A 150 -10.77 14.80 1.35
N ASP A 151 -11.83 15.35 1.94
CA ASP A 151 -11.73 16.43 2.91
C ASP A 151 -10.79 16.09 4.08
N ASN A 152 -9.98 17.07 4.47
CA ASN A 152 -8.94 16.94 5.49
C ASN A 152 -9.51 16.59 6.87
N GLU A 153 -10.67 17.16 7.22
CA GLU A 153 -11.31 16.91 8.52
C GLU A 153 -11.83 15.47 8.66
N MET A 154 -12.15 14.83 7.54
CA MET A 154 -12.63 13.46 7.52
C MET A 154 -11.50 12.43 7.41
N TRP A 155 -10.33 12.84 6.92
CA TRP A 155 -9.22 11.93 6.67
C TRP A 155 -8.68 11.33 7.97
N PRO A 156 -8.57 10.00 8.09
CA PRO A 156 -8.36 9.34 9.38
C PRO A 156 -6.90 9.34 9.86
N LEU A 157 -5.96 9.65 8.97
CA LEU A 157 -4.53 9.55 9.24
C LEU A 157 -3.88 10.93 9.18
N PRO A 158 -2.90 11.23 10.06
CA PRO A 158 -2.16 12.48 9.96
C PRO A 158 -1.46 12.61 8.61
N LYS A 159 -1.58 13.76 7.98
CA LYS A 159 -0.91 14.00 6.69
C LYS A 159 0.59 14.15 6.90
N TYR A 160 1.39 13.90 5.86
CA TYR A 160 2.85 14.06 5.93
C TYR A 160 3.30 15.42 6.46
N ARG A 161 2.58 16.49 6.10
CA ARG A 161 2.85 17.85 6.59
C ARG A 161 2.70 17.95 8.11
N GLU A 162 1.69 17.29 8.66
CA GLU A 162 1.39 17.31 10.09
C GLU A 162 2.47 16.53 10.86
N LEU A 163 2.85 15.36 10.35
CA LEU A 163 3.92 14.53 10.93
C LEU A 163 5.30 15.22 10.93
N LEU A 164 5.58 16.06 9.94
CA LEU A 164 6.89 16.69 9.76
C LEU A 164 7.02 18.05 10.48
N PHE A 165 5.93 18.76 10.70
CA PHE A 165 5.98 20.18 11.13
C PHE A 165 5.13 20.54 12.34
N ILE A 166 4.17 19.71 12.76
CA ILE A 166 3.38 19.97 13.96
C ILE A 166 4.09 19.30 15.14
N ARG A 167 4.63 20.14 16.04
CA ARG A 167 5.29 19.77 17.30
C ARG A 167 4.45 20.25 18.47
#